data_AF-A0AB38C763-F1
#
_entry.id   AF-A0AB38C763-F1
#
_cell.length_a   1.000
_cell.length_b   1.000
_cell.length_c   1.000
_cell.angle_alpha   90.00
_cell.angle_beta   90.00
_cell.angle_gamma   90.00
#
_symmetry.space_group_name_H-M   'P 1'
#
loop_
_entity.id
_entity.type
_entity.pdbx_description
1 polymer ?
#
loop_
_entity_poly.entity_id
_entity_poly.type
_entity_poly.pdbx_seq_one_letter_code
_entity_poly.pdbx_strand_id
1 'polypeptide(L)'
;MNDLPEPIKSILRDYCHVEWFEINELADDVRSGNRKFDVVALKEQFESMISEENDITQLVNSLTFNEFVSMDEVRSWLREIYSVVFPK
;
A
#
# COMPACT_ATOMS: atom_id res chain seq x y z
N MET A 1 15.99 -5.65 10.59
CA MET A 1 15.34 -5.07 9.39
C MET A 1 13.87 -5.00 9.71
N ASN A 2 13.32 -3.79 9.84
CA ASN A 2 11.89 -3.58 10.02
C ASN A 2 11.22 -3.89 8.68
N ASP A 3 10.85 -5.15 8.52
CA ASP A 3 10.16 -5.61 7.32
C ASP A 3 8.67 -5.33 7.50
N LEU A 4 8.03 -4.74 6.47
CA LEU A 4 6.57 -4.60 6.49
C LEU A 4 5.94 -6.00 6.53
N PRO A 5 4.83 -6.19 7.26
CA PRO A 5 4.14 -7.47 7.27
C PRO A 5 3.54 -7.77 5.89
N GLU A 6 3.33 -9.05 5.61
CA GLU A 6 2.48 -9.46 4.49
C GLU A 6 1.00 -9.30 4.88
N PRO A 7 0.10 -8.95 3.95
CA PRO A 7 0.36 -8.81 2.51
C PRO A 7 0.84 -7.44 2.03
N ILE A 8 0.83 -6.39 2.85
CA ILE A 8 1.07 -5.02 2.36
C ILE A 8 2.44 -4.84 1.70
N LYS A 9 3.47 -5.55 2.20
CA LYS A 9 4.80 -5.54 1.57
C LYS A 9 4.75 -5.98 0.11
N SER A 10 4.17 -7.14 -0.18
CA SER A 10 4.05 -7.63 -1.56
C SER A 10 3.14 -6.73 -2.39
N ILE A 11 2.04 -6.21 -1.83
CA ILE A 11 1.14 -5.31 -2.56
C ILE A 11 1.82 -4.00 -2.97
N LEU A 12 2.57 -3.36 -2.07
CA LEU A 12 3.30 -2.13 -2.38
C LEU A 12 4.39 -2.38 -3.43
N ARG A 13 5.08 -3.52 -3.36
CA ARG A 13 6.11 -3.89 -4.33
C ARG A 13 5.51 -4.22 -5.70
N ASP A 14 4.43 -4.99 -5.75
CA ASP A 14 3.95 -5.64 -6.96
C ASP A 14 2.91 -4.77 -7.71
N TYR A 15 2.05 -4.03 -7.00
CA TYR A 15 0.97 -3.24 -7.60
C TYR A 15 1.19 -1.71 -7.55
N CYS A 16 2.11 -1.26 -6.70
CA CYS A 16 2.30 0.17 -6.42
C CYS A 16 3.70 0.67 -6.83
N HIS A 17 4.37 -0.09 -7.70
CA HIS A 17 5.66 0.29 -8.29
C HIS A 17 5.49 1.56 -9.14
N VAL A 18 6.43 2.51 -9.06
CA VAL A 18 6.39 3.81 -9.74
C VAL A 18 6.16 3.67 -11.25
N GLU A 19 6.66 2.59 -11.84
CA GLU A 19 6.54 2.30 -13.26
C GLU A 19 5.24 1.52 -13.62
N TRP A 20 4.57 0.89 -12.65
CA TRP A 20 3.47 -0.06 -12.84
C TRP A 20 2.37 0.16 -11.78
N PHE A 21 1.75 1.35 -11.81
CA PHE A 21 0.65 1.69 -10.91
C PHE A 21 -0.64 0.93 -11.32
N GLU A 22 -0.73 -0.34 -10.95
CA GLU A 22 -1.84 -1.25 -11.27
C GLU A 22 -2.90 -1.28 -10.15
N ILE A 23 -3.13 -0.13 -9.52
CA ILE A 23 -4.03 -0.03 -8.36
C ILE A 23 -5.49 -0.40 -8.71
N ASN A 24 -5.89 -0.20 -9.96
CA ASN A 24 -7.20 -0.66 -10.43
C ASN A 24 -7.29 -2.20 -10.45
N GLU A 25 -6.21 -2.89 -10.82
CA GLU A 25 -6.17 -4.35 -10.78
C GLU A 25 -6.20 -4.86 -9.35
N LEU A 26 -5.44 -4.22 -8.44
CA LEU A 26 -5.54 -4.49 -7.02
C LEU A 26 -6.97 -4.31 -6.51
N ALA A 27 -7.65 -3.23 -6.90
CA ALA A 27 -9.03 -2.98 -6.50
C ALA A 27 -10.00 -4.03 -7.04
N ASP A 28 -9.78 -4.54 -8.25
CA ASP A 28 -10.62 -5.58 -8.87
C ASP A 28 -10.35 -6.97 -8.28
N ASP A 29 -9.09 -7.31 -8.03
CA ASP A 29 -8.71 -8.47 -7.22
C ASP A 29 -9.37 -8.37 -5.86
N VAL A 30 -9.41 -7.15 -5.30
CA VAL A 30 -10.10 -6.90 -4.07
C VAL A 30 -11.59 -7.25 -4.22
N ARG A 31 -12.31 -6.58 -5.11
CA ARG A 31 -13.77 -6.77 -5.24
C ARG A 31 -14.18 -8.18 -5.65
N SER A 32 -13.39 -8.87 -6.47
CA SER A 32 -13.74 -10.19 -7.03
C SER A 32 -13.72 -11.32 -6.00
N GLY A 33 -13.02 -11.15 -4.87
CA GLY A 33 -12.87 -12.20 -3.85
C GLY A 33 -11.99 -13.38 -4.27
N ASN A 34 -11.39 -13.33 -5.47
CA ASN A 34 -10.53 -14.39 -6.01
C ASN A 34 -9.06 -14.14 -5.63
N ARG A 35 -8.77 -14.09 -4.32
CA ARG A 35 -7.51 -13.48 -3.84
C ARG A 35 -6.54 -14.48 -3.25
N LYS A 36 -5.25 -14.24 -3.51
CA LYS A 36 -4.12 -14.99 -2.93
C LYS A 36 -3.63 -14.41 -1.59
N PHE A 37 -4.29 -13.37 -1.06
CA PHE A 37 -3.88 -12.64 0.14
C PHE A 37 -5.06 -12.30 1.05
N ASP A 38 -4.77 -12.08 2.33
CA ASP A 38 -5.77 -11.70 3.33
C ASP A 38 -6.14 -10.21 3.18
N VAL A 39 -7.38 -10.00 2.76
CA VAL A 39 -8.03 -8.71 2.53
C VAL A 39 -8.13 -7.88 3.80
N VAL A 40 -8.54 -8.53 4.88
CA VAL A 40 -8.84 -7.88 6.15
C VAL A 40 -7.52 -7.41 6.73
N ALA A 41 -6.51 -8.28 6.72
CA ALA A 41 -5.15 -7.93 7.10
C ALA A 41 -4.59 -6.79 6.23
N LEU A 42 -4.76 -6.83 4.91
CA LEU A 42 -4.30 -5.75 4.02
C LEU A 42 -4.93 -4.41 4.39
N LYS A 43 -6.24 -4.41 4.65
CA LYS A 43 -6.99 -3.19 5.01
C LYS A 43 -6.48 -2.61 6.34
N GLU A 44 -6.36 -3.44 7.38
CA GLU A 44 -5.84 -3.02 8.69
C GLU A 44 -4.40 -2.52 8.59
N GLN A 45 -3.57 -3.14 7.75
CA GLN A 45 -2.20 -2.70 7.53
C GLN A 45 -2.13 -1.33 6.84
N PHE A 46 -2.96 -1.07 5.84
CA PHE A 46 -3.06 0.26 5.24
C PHE A 46 -3.49 1.31 6.27
N GLU A 47 -4.53 1.03 7.06
CA GLU A 47 -5.02 1.94 8.11
C GLU A 47 -3.93 2.23 9.15
N SER A 48 -3.17 1.20 9.54
CA SER A 48 -2.03 1.32 10.44
C SER A 48 -0.93 2.18 9.83
N MET A 49 -0.53 1.96 8.58
CA MET A 49 0.53 2.74 7.91
C MET A 49 0.13 4.20 7.71
N ILE A 50 -1.15 4.48 7.42
CA ILE A 50 -1.66 5.85 7.31
C ILE A 50 -1.62 6.57 8.67
N SER A 51 -1.83 5.82 9.75
CA SER A 51 -1.86 6.34 11.13
C SER A 51 -0.50 6.27 11.83
N GLU A 52 0.50 5.67 11.21
CA GLU A 52 1.83 5.44 11.78
C GLU A 52 2.52 6.77 12.07
N GLU A 53 3.06 6.92 13.27
CA GLU A 53 3.80 8.12 13.69
C GLU A 53 5.27 8.04 13.28
N ASN A 54 5.79 6.83 13.10
CA ASN A 54 7.15 6.61 12.63
C ASN A 54 7.30 6.93 11.14
N ASP A 55 8.45 7.49 10.77
CA ASP A 55 8.78 7.76 9.38
C ASP A 55 9.11 6.46 8.63
N ILE A 56 8.26 6.09 7.69
CA ILE A 56 8.41 4.92 6.82
C ILE A 56 8.77 5.31 5.37
N THR A 57 9.12 6.57 5.12
CA THR A 57 9.34 7.11 3.76
C THR A 57 10.39 6.31 3.00
N GLN A 58 11.55 6.06 3.62
CA GLN A 58 12.61 5.26 2.97
C GLN A 58 12.18 3.82 2.68
N LEU A 59 11.39 3.22 3.57
CA LEU A 59 10.90 1.86 3.40
C LEU A 59 9.92 1.79 2.21
N VAL A 60 8.97 2.70 2.15
CA VAL A 60 8.01 2.79 1.03
C VAL A 60 8.72 3.09 -0.28
N ASN A 61 9.65 4.05 -0.32
CA ASN A 61 10.45 4.36 -1.50
C ASN A 61 11.25 3.13 -1.96
N SER A 62 11.86 2.38 -1.04
CA SER A 62 12.62 1.18 -1.41
C SER A 62 11.77 0.04 -2.00
N LEU A 63 10.49 -0.05 -1.62
CA LEU A 63 9.58 -1.08 -2.11
C LEU A 63 8.92 -0.69 -3.45
N THR A 64 8.62 0.60 -3.60
CA THR A 64 7.79 1.12 -4.69
C THR A 64 8.60 1.86 -5.75
N PHE A 65 9.88 2.13 -5.50
CA PHE A 65 10.75 2.99 -6.30
C PHE A 65 10.23 4.43 -6.49
N ASN A 66 9.29 4.86 -5.64
CA ASN A 66 8.94 6.26 -5.55
C ASN A 66 10.06 7.06 -4.87
N GLU A 67 10.01 8.38 -5.06
CA GLU A 67 10.95 9.34 -4.47
C GLU A 67 10.22 10.32 -3.55
N PHE A 68 9.37 9.79 -2.64
CA PHE A 68 8.69 10.63 -1.65
C PHE A 68 9.71 11.33 -0.76
N VAL A 69 9.51 12.62 -0.50
CA VAL A 69 10.43 13.45 0.31
C VAL A 69 9.95 13.63 1.75
N SER A 70 8.74 13.17 2.08
CA SER A 70 8.18 13.27 3.43
C SER A 70 7.12 12.20 3.74
N MET A 71 6.92 11.96 5.03
CA MET A 71 5.85 11.08 5.52
C MET A 71 4.44 11.60 5.15
N ASP A 72 4.26 12.91 4.98
CA ASP A 72 2.97 13.48 4.56
C ASP A 72 2.63 13.13 3.12
N GLU A 73 3.62 13.09 2.22
CA GLU A 73 3.44 12.60 0.85
C GLU A 73 3.07 11.12 0.83
N VAL A 74 3.80 10.30 1.60
CA VAL A 74 3.50 8.87 1.74
C VAL A 74 2.08 8.65 2.25
N ARG A 75 1.66 9.39 3.29
CA ARG A 75 0.29 9.27 3.84
C ARG A 75 -0.77 9.70 2.84
N SER A 76 -0.54 10.80 2.10
CA SER A 76 -1.48 11.24 1.07
C SER A 76 -1.62 10.17 -0.01
N TRP A 77 -0.50 9.65 -0.50
CA TRP A 77 -0.46 8.59 -1.48
C TRP A 77 -1.15 7.31 -0.99
N LEU A 78 -0.82 6.80 0.20
CA LEU A 78 -1.47 5.61 0.79
C LEU A 78 -2.99 5.79 0.94
N ARG A 79 -3.47 7.00 1.26
CA ARG A 79 -4.91 7.31 1.35
C ARG A 79 -5.59 7.25 -0.02
N GLU A 80 -4.93 7.72 -1.07
CA GLU A 80 -5.45 7.61 -2.43
C GLU A 80 -5.59 6.13 -2.82
N ILE A 81 -4.54 5.32 -2.62
CA ILE A 81 -4.60 3.86 -2.85
C ILE A 81 -5.76 3.24 -2.08
N TYR A 82 -5.82 3.50 -0.77
CA TYR A 82 -6.85 2.95 0.09
C TYR A 82 -8.25 3.31 -0.39
N SER A 83 -8.48 4.54 -0.85
CA SER A 83 -9.79 4.98 -1.35
C SER A 83 -10.23 4.28 -2.63
N VAL A 84 -9.28 3.90 -3.50
CA VAL A 84 -9.54 3.17 -4.74
C VAL A 84 -9.80 1.70 -4.45
N VAL A 85 -8.99 1.11 -3.58
CA VAL A 85 -9.00 -0.32 -3.26
C VAL A 85 -10.16 -0.69 -2.34
N PHE A 86 -10.44 0.14 -1.33
CA PHE A 86 -11.50 -0.08 -0.33
C PHE A 86 -12.56 1.03 -0.37
N PRO A 87 -13.30 1.20 -1.48
CA PRO A 87 -14.36 2.19 -1.56
C PRO A 87 -15.48 1.86 -0.56
N LYS A 88 -16.15 2.90 -0.04
CA LYS A 88 -17.28 2.79 0.87
C LYS A 88 -18.48 2.08 0.26
#